data_AF-R6K592-F1
#
_entry.id   AF-R6K592-F1
#
_cell.length_a   1.000
_cell.length_b   1.000
_cell.length_c   1.000
_cell.angle_alpha   90.00
_cell.angle_beta   90.00
_cell.angle_gamma   90.00
#
_symmetry.space_group_name_H-M   'P 1'
#
loop_
_entity.id
_entity.type
_entity.pdbx_description
1 polymer ?
#
loop_
_entity_poly.entity_id
_entity_poly.type
_entity_poly.pdbx_seq_one_letter_code
_entity_poly.pdbx_strand_id
1 'polypeptide(L)' 'MAKKAGVVDSVTLTGGCAKNEGLKQAIEKVLKVKVVELPVDPQLMGALGAAEYARQKGRVKQ' A
#
# COMPACT_ATOMS: atom_id res chain seq x y z
N MET A 1 -1.08 -16.46 -10.36
CA MET A 1 -0.14 -15.82 -9.41
C MET A 1 -0.87 -14.98 -8.36
N ALA A 2 -1.72 -14.02 -8.73
CA ALA A 2 -2.50 -13.23 -7.77
C ALA A 2 -3.29 -14.06 -6.74
N LYS A 3 -4.04 -15.10 -7.18
CA LYS A 3 -4.74 -16.03 -6.27
C LYS A 3 -3.80 -16.87 -5.37
N LYS A 4 -2.55 -17.13 -5.81
CA LYS A 4 -1.53 -17.84 -5.01
C LYS A 4 -0.92 -16.92 -3.94
N ALA A 5 -0.92 -15.61 -4.17
CA ALA A 5 -0.51 -14.58 -3.22
C ALA A 5 -1.67 -14.11 -2.32
N GLY A 6 -2.85 -14.74 -2.40
CA GLY A 6 -4.02 -14.37 -1.58
C GLY A 6 -4.66 -13.03 -1.97
N VAL A 7 -4.43 -12.53 -3.19
CA VAL A 7 -5.03 -11.26 -3.62
C VAL A 7 -6.52 -11.45 -3.83
N VAL A 8 -7.31 -10.73 -3.03
CA VAL A 8 -8.76 -10.95 -2.92
C VAL A 8 -9.54 -10.17 -3.98
N ASP A 9 -9.32 -8.86 -4.16
CA ASP A 9 -10.07 -8.06 -5.17
C ASP A 9 -9.35 -6.78 -5.67
N SER A 10 -8.50 -6.16 -4.85
CA SER A 10 -7.76 -4.94 -5.20
C SER A 10 -6.41 -4.90 -4.51
N VAL A 11 -5.40 -4.34 -5.18
CA VAL A 11 -4.06 -4.16 -4.62
C VAL A 11 -3.68 -2.68 -4.58
N THR A 12 -2.87 -2.27 -3.62
CA THR A 12 -2.25 -0.94 -3.62
C THR A 12 -0.74 -1.10 -3.55
N LEU A 13 0.00 -0.20 -4.20
CA LEU A 13 1.45 -0.18 -4.17
C LEU A 13 1.91 0.95 -3.25
N THR A 14 2.75 0.62 -2.27
CA THR A 14 3.35 1.57 -1.33
C THR A 14 4.88 1.52 -1.40
N GLY A 15 5.56 2.47 -0.78
CA GLY A 15 7.02 2.61 -0.81
C GLY A 15 7.51 3.49 -1.96
N GLY A 16 8.82 3.75 -2.02
CA GLY A 16 9.39 4.67 -3.01
C GLY A 16 9.21 4.22 -4.46
N CYS A 17 9.28 2.91 -4.72
CA CYS A 17 9.11 2.34 -6.06
C CYS A 17 7.70 2.51 -6.61
N ALA A 18 6.69 2.71 -5.75
CA ALA A 18 5.31 2.91 -6.16
C ALA A 18 5.08 4.20 -6.97
N LYS A 19 6.03 5.15 -6.93
CA LYS A 19 6.02 6.37 -7.75
C LYS A 19 6.38 6.11 -9.22
N ASN A 20 6.82 4.89 -9.56
CA ASN A 20 7.13 4.52 -10.92
C ASN A 20 5.87 3.98 -11.63
N GLU A 21 5.32 4.76 -12.54
CA GLU A 21 4.15 4.36 -13.33
C GLU A 21 4.37 3.08 -14.15
N GLY A 22 5.58 2.87 -14.68
CA GLY A 22 5.92 1.65 -15.41
C GLY A 22 5.86 0.40 -14.51
N LEU A 23 6.28 0.52 -13.25
CA LEU A 23 6.14 -0.56 -12.27
C LEU A 23 4.67 -0.88 -12.02
N LYS A 24 3.83 0.14 -11.83
CA LYS A 24 2.38 -0.03 -11.62
C LYS A 24 1.74 -0.78 -12.80
N GLN A 25 2.00 -0.34 -14.03
CA GLN A 25 1.49 -0.98 -15.25
C GLN A 25 1.96 -2.43 -15.38
N ALA A 26 3.23 -2.71 -15.08
CA ALA A 26 3.76 -4.08 -15.11
C ALA A 26 3.09 -5.00 -14.09
N ILE A 27 2.87 -4.49 -12.87
CA ILE A 27 2.19 -5.24 -11.80
C ILE A 27 0.74 -5.53 -12.15
N GLU A 28 -0.01 -4.55 -12.68
CA GLU A 28 -1.38 -4.76 -13.15
C GLU A 28 -1.46 -5.84 -14.23
N LYS A 29 -0.52 -5.83 -15.19
CA LYS A 29 -0.45 -6.83 -16.27
C LYS A 29 -0.14 -8.24 -15.74
N VAL A 30 0.82 -8.37 -14.82
CA VAL A 30 1.27 -9.66 -14.28
C VAL A 30 0.23 -10.26 -13.33
N LEU A 31 -0.35 -9.44 -12.46
CA LEU A 31 -1.29 -9.89 -11.44
C LEU A 31 -2.75 -9.95 -11.95
N LYS A 32 -3.07 -9.29 -13.08
CA LYS A 32 -4.43 -9.18 -13.63
C LYS A 32 -5.44 -8.62 -12.63
N VAL A 33 -4.99 -7.69 -11.79
CA VAL A 33 -5.80 -6.98 -10.79
C VAL A 33 -5.52 -5.49 -10.92
N LYS A 34 -6.52 -4.65 -10.62
CA LYS A 34 -6.33 -3.20 -10.62
C LYS A 34 -5.50 -2.76 -9.43
N VAL A 35 -4.56 -1.85 -9.68
CA VAL A 35 -3.87 -1.11 -8.63
C VAL A 35 -4.73 0.10 -8.27
N VAL A 36 -5.11 0.18 -7.00
CA VAL A 36 -5.81 1.32 -6.42
C VAL A 36 -4.78 2.30 -5.88
N GLU A 37 -4.89 3.57 -6.25
CA GLU A 37 -4.05 4.65 -5.72
C GLU A 37 -4.58 5.15 -4.38
N LEU A 38 -3.65 5.54 -3.51
CA LEU A 38 -3.97 6.20 -2.26
C LEU A 38 -3.88 7.72 -2.44
N PRO A 39 -4.71 8.51 -1.72
CA PRO A 39 -4.64 9.97 -1.75
C PRO A 39 -3.41 10.55 -1.02
N VAL A 40 -2.57 9.68 -0.45
CA VAL A 40 -1.37 10.03 0.31
C VAL A 40 -0.16 9.50 -0.44
N ASP A 41 0.97 10.21 -0.35
CA ASP A 41 2.21 9.77 -0.96
C ASP A 41 2.54 8.32 -0.53
N PRO A 42 2.58 7.36 -1.47
CA PRO A 42 2.80 5.95 -1.16
C PRO A 42 4.13 5.70 -0.44
N GLN A 43 5.12 6.58 -0.58
CA GLN A 43 6.42 6.50 0.12
C GLN A 43 6.30 6.73 1.63
N LEU A 44 5.26 7.43 2.09
CA LEU A 44 5.10 7.82 3.49
C LEU A 44 4.28 6.82 4.33
N MET A 45 3.70 5.79 3.71
CA MET A 45 2.75 4.89 4.37
C MET A 45 3.31 4.18 5.61
N GLY A 46 4.61 3.84 5.62
CA GLY A 46 5.26 3.25 6.79
C GLY A 46 5.36 4.23 7.96
N ALA A 47 5.75 5.48 7.69
CA ALA A 47 5.84 6.51 8.72
C ALA A 47 4.46 6.88 9.27
N LEU A 48 3.45 6.98 8.39
CA LEU A 48 2.06 7.21 8.78
C LEU A 48 1.55 6.10 9.73
N GLY A 49 1.81 4.83 9.39
CA GLY A 49 1.43 3.70 10.24
C GLY A 49 2.10 3.75 11.62
N ALA A 50 3.39 4.09 11.68
CA ALA A 50 4.10 4.24 12.94
C ALA A 50 3.53 5.39 13.81
N ALA A 51 3.22 6.53 13.19
CA ALA A 51 2.63 7.68 13.88
C ALA A 51 1.22 7.35 14.42
N GLU A 52 0.38 6.71 13.60
CA GLU A 52 -0.96 6.28 14.03
C GLU A 52 -0.91 5.24 15.14
N TYR A 53 0.02 4.29 15.07
CA TYR A 53 0.22 3.30 16.13
C TYR A 53 0.65 3.95 17.45
N ALA A 54 1.60 4.88 17.39
CA ALA A 54 2.04 5.65 18.55
C ALA A 54 0.89 6.49 19.13
N ARG A 55 0.08 7.14 18.27
CA ARG A 55 -1.13 7.89 18.66
C ARG A 55 -2.12 6.98 19.40
N GLN A 56 -2.41 5.80 18.86
CA GLN A 56 -3.33 4.85 19.49
C GLN A 56 -2.82 4.38 20.85
N LYS A 57 -1.56 3.94 20.94
CA LYS A 57 -0.97 3.50 22.21
C LYS A 57 -0.82 4.63 23.24
N GLY A 58 -0.57 5.85 22.78
CA GLY A 58 -0.53 7.04 23.64
C GLY A 58 -1.91 7.39 24.23
N ARG A 59 -2.99 7.17 23.47
CA ARG A 59 -4.37 7.43 23.90
C ARG A 59 -4.92 6.38 24.89
N VAL A 60 -4.43 5.14 24.87
CA VAL A 60 -4.88 4.08 25.82
C VAL A 60 -4.32 4.29 27.23
N LYS A 61 -3.43 5.28 27.43
CA LYS A 61 -2.82 5.62 28.73
C LYS A 61 -3.41 6.85 29.44
N GLN A 62 -4.51 7.43 28.97
CA GLN A 62 -5.22 8.53 29.66
C GLN A 62 -6.57 8.09 30.20
#